data_AF-A0A7G6RKV6-F1
#
_entry.id   AF-A0A7G6RKV6-F1
#
_cell.length_a   1.000
_cell.length_b   1.000
_cell.length_c   1.000
_cell.angle_alpha   90.00
_cell.angle_beta   90.00
_cell.angle_gamma   90.00
#
_symmetry.space_group_name_H-M   'P 1'
#
loop_
_entity.id
_entity.type
_entity.pdbx_description
1 polymer ?
#
loop_
_entity_poly.entity_id
_entity_poly.type
_entity_poly.pdbx_seq_one_letter_code
_entity_poly.pdbx_strand_id
1 'polypeptide(L)'
;MAAVDTDALQADVVRAERVRAGLLLDGSEKQLGVAEATLTTAILERDRGIVAKAELSKRIAEKEVSDAAAVLDAERDAVEREAEAVKTILTDEWLQLQAKSVKILTRLAAAEKAVEDHNGRRIKAGRTDLVASVETRAFPAPVGQYAPLHSILETTSLKAIGPAAYWPAKKLS
;
A
#
# COMPACT_ATOMS: atom_id res chain seq x y z
N MET A 1 -21.68 20.96 -9.69
CA MET A 1 -22.20 21.08 -11.07
C MET A 1 -23.72 20.99 -11.00
N ALA A 2 -24.47 21.88 -11.65
CA ALA A 2 -25.93 21.78 -11.67
C ALA A 2 -26.33 20.53 -12.46
N ALA A 3 -27.13 19.64 -11.87
CA ALA A 3 -27.66 18.47 -12.55
C ALA A 3 -28.70 18.90 -13.60
N VAL A 4 -28.70 18.25 -14.77
CA VAL A 4 -29.75 18.47 -15.78
C VAL A 4 -31.04 17.85 -15.27
N ASP A 5 -32.00 18.69 -14.90
CA ASP A 5 -33.32 18.27 -14.42
C ASP A 5 -34.22 17.88 -15.59
N THR A 6 -34.07 16.65 -16.04
CA THR A 6 -34.89 16.06 -17.11
C THR A 6 -36.36 15.95 -16.75
N ASP A 7 -36.69 15.92 -15.46
CA ASP A 7 -38.06 15.73 -14.99
C ASP A 7 -38.83 17.06 -15.06
N ALA A 8 -38.16 18.17 -14.72
CA ALA A 8 -38.68 19.51 -14.97
C ALA A 8 -38.92 19.76 -16.47
N LEU A 9 -37.95 19.39 -17.33
CA LEU A 9 -38.10 19.52 -18.79
C LEU A 9 -39.23 18.66 -19.36
N GLN A 10 -39.43 17.45 -18.83
CA GLN A 10 -40.58 16.61 -19.22
C GLN A 10 -41.91 17.21 -18.73
N ALA A 11 -41.92 17.84 -17.55
CA ALA A 11 -43.10 18.54 -17.05
C ALA A 11 -43.45 19.78 -17.91
N ASP A 12 -42.45 20.46 -18.48
CA ASP A 12 -42.64 21.54 -19.45
C ASP A 12 -43.31 21.06 -20.75
N VAL A 13 -42.87 19.92 -21.28
CA VAL A 13 -43.52 19.28 -22.45
C VAL A 13 -44.98 18.95 -22.15
N VAL A 14 -45.26 18.31 -21.01
CA VAL A 14 -46.63 17.94 -20.61
C VAL A 14 -47.51 19.19 -20.44
N ARG A 15 -46.98 20.29 -19.91
CA ARG A 15 -47.70 21.58 -19.85
C ARG A 15 -48.03 22.10 -21.25
N ALA A 16 -47.04 22.14 -22.14
CA ALA A 16 -47.22 22.65 -23.50
C ALA A 16 -48.24 21.79 -24.30
N GLU A 17 -48.23 20.47 -24.12
CA GLU A 17 -49.22 19.56 -24.70
C GLU A 17 -50.65 19.86 -24.22
N ARG A 18 -50.84 20.09 -22.91
CA ARG A 18 -52.15 20.44 -22.35
C ARG A 18 -52.66 21.77 -22.89
N VAL A 19 -51.80 22.77 -23.00
CA VAL A 19 -52.16 24.08 -23.58
C VAL A 19 -52.59 23.95 -25.04
N ARG A 20 -51.83 23.19 -25.84
CA ARG A 20 -52.19 22.90 -27.23
C ARG A 20 -53.54 22.17 -27.33
N ALA A 21 -53.75 21.15 -26.49
CA ALA A 21 -54.99 20.37 -26.50
C ALA A 21 -56.23 21.22 -26.18
N GLY A 22 -56.12 22.17 -25.24
CA GLY A 22 -57.21 23.11 -24.93
C GLY A 22 -57.53 24.06 -26.08
N LEU A 23 -56.51 24.52 -26.81
CA LEU A 23 -56.68 25.45 -27.93
C LEU A 23 -57.21 24.79 -29.22
N LEU A 24 -57.18 23.46 -29.33
CA LEU A 24 -57.79 22.73 -30.46
C LEU A 24 -59.32 22.78 -30.45
N LEU A 25 -59.94 23.04 -29.29
CA LEU A 25 -61.39 23.07 -29.14
C LEU A 25 -61.95 24.47 -29.41
N ASP A 26 -61.35 25.50 -28.78
CA ASP A 26 -61.92 26.85 -28.71
C ASP A 26 -60.95 27.96 -29.16
N GLY A 27 -59.74 27.60 -29.63
CA GLY A 27 -58.68 28.56 -29.96
C GLY A 27 -58.70 29.04 -31.41
N SER A 28 -58.15 30.25 -31.63
CA SER A 28 -57.87 30.75 -32.98
C SER A 28 -56.62 30.06 -33.59
N GLU A 29 -56.54 29.99 -34.92
CA GLU A 29 -55.36 29.45 -35.64
C GLU A 29 -54.05 30.11 -35.19
N LYS A 30 -54.08 31.42 -34.92
CA LYS A 30 -52.91 32.16 -34.43
C LYS A 30 -52.45 31.68 -33.05
N GLN A 31 -53.38 31.39 -32.15
CA GLN A 31 -53.05 30.87 -30.82
C GLN A 31 -52.53 29.44 -30.90
N LEU A 32 -53.11 28.62 -31.78
CA LEU A 32 -52.66 27.25 -32.01
C LEU A 32 -51.23 27.21 -32.55
N GLY A 33 -50.89 28.07 -33.52
CA GLY A 33 -49.52 28.16 -34.05
C GLY A 33 -48.47 28.55 -33.00
N VAL A 34 -48.80 29.44 -32.07
CA VAL A 34 -47.91 29.80 -30.94
C VAL A 34 -47.73 28.62 -29.98
N ALA A 35 -48.80 27.88 -29.68
CA ALA A 35 -48.75 26.71 -28.81
C ALA A 35 -47.94 25.56 -29.44
N GLU A 36 -48.04 25.34 -30.74
CA GLU A 36 -47.25 24.33 -31.47
C GLU A 36 -45.76 24.68 -31.53
N ALA A 37 -45.43 25.95 -31.74
CA ALA A 37 -44.05 26.42 -31.65
C ALA A 37 -43.48 26.22 -30.22
N THR A 38 -44.28 26.53 -29.20
CA THR A 38 -43.89 26.35 -27.79
C THR A 38 -43.65 24.87 -27.45
N LEU A 39 -44.55 23.97 -27.87
CA LEU A 39 -44.40 22.53 -27.69
C LEU A 39 -43.15 22.00 -28.38
N THR A 40 -42.89 22.47 -29.60
CA THR A 40 -41.70 22.07 -30.37
C THR A 40 -40.41 22.47 -29.65
N THR A 41 -40.35 23.70 -29.13
CA THR A 41 -39.20 24.16 -28.33
C THR A 41 -39.03 23.32 -27.07
N ALA A 42 -40.11 23.07 -26.31
CA ALA A 42 -40.05 22.27 -25.09
C ALA A 42 -39.56 20.84 -25.35
N ILE A 43 -40.00 20.22 -26.46
CA ILE A 43 -39.53 18.90 -26.91
C ILE A 43 -38.04 18.92 -27.20
N LEU A 44 -37.56 19.91 -27.97
CA LEU A 44 -36.15 20.05 -28.32
C LEU A 44 -35.28 20.30 -27.08
N GLU A 45 -35.75 21.09 -26.12
CA GLU A 45 -35.03 21.36 -24.87
C GLU A 45 -34.93 20.12 -23.99
N ARG A 46 -36.03 19.36 -23.85
CA ARG A 46 -36.00 18.06 -23.17
C ARG A 46 -35.02 17.10 -23.84
N ASP A 47 -35.07 16.97 -25.17
CA ASP A 47 -34.21 16.03 -25.90
C ASP A 47 -32.73 16.41 -25.76
N ARG A 48 -32.40 17.71 -25.86
CA ARG A 48 -31.06 18.23 -25.54
C ARG A 48 -30.67 17.94 -24.10
N GLY A 49 -31.59 18.09 -23.15
CA GLY A 49 -31.37 17.77 -21.74
C GLY A 49 -31.06 16.30 -21.49
N ILE A 50 -31.78 15.38 -22.14
CA ILE A 50 -31.54 13.93 -22.07
C ILE A 50 -30.14 13.60 -22.61
N VAL A 51 -29.79 14.13 -23.79
CA VAL A 51 -28.47 13.91 -24.40
C VAL A 51 -27.36 14.49 -23.51
N ALA A 52 -27.53 15.70 -22.99
CA ALA A 52 -26.57 16.33 -22.08
C ALA A 52 -26.39 15.53 -20.80
N LYS A 53 -27.48 15.02 -20.19
CA LYS A 53 -27.42 14.16 -19.00
C LYS A 53 -26.66 12.87 -19.28
N ALA A 54 -26.94 12.21 -20.41
CA ALA A 54 -26.26 10.97 -20.78
C ALA A 54 -24.74 11.18 -20.99
N GLU A 55 -24.36 12.24 -21.71
CA GLU A 55 -22.96 12.59 -21.95
C GLU A 55 -22.23 12.99 -20.66
N LEU A 56 -22.88 13.77 -19.79
CA LEU A 56 -22.30 14.12 -18.48
C LEU A 56 -22.10 12.89 -17.60
N SER A 57 -23.08 12.00 -17.52
CA SER A 57 -22.96 10.74 -16.77
C SER A 57 -21.81 9.88 -17.30
N LYS A 58 -21.65 9.80 -18.62
CA LYS A 58 -20.52 9.10 -19.25
C LYS A 58 -19.18 9.70 -18.84
N ARG A 59 -19.02 11.03 -18.95
CA ARG A 59 -17.78 11.73 -18.58
C ARG A 59 -17.44 11.61 -17.10
N ILE A 60 -18.46 11.62 -16.23
CA ILE A 60 -18.28 11.41 -14.79
C ILE A 60 -17.73 10.00 -14.55
N ALA A 61 -18.34 8.97 -15.13
CA ALA A 61 -17.86 7.60 -14.97
C ALA A 61 -16.43 7.40 -15.50
N GLU A 62 -16.10 7.98 -16.67
CA GLU A 62 -14.74 7.95 -17.22
C GLU A 62 -13.73 8.65 -16.29
N LYS A 63 -14.13 9.78 -15.70
CA LYS A 63 -13.28 10.53 -14.77
C LYS A 63 -13.08 9.79 -13.45
N GLU A 64 -14.12 9.17 -12.90
CA GLU A 64 -14.04 8.35 -11.68
C GLU A 64 -13.08 7.16 -11.87
N VAL A 65 -13.15 6.47 -13.02
CA VAL A 65 -12.22 5.38 -13.34
C VAL A 65 -10.78 5.90 -13.46
N SER A 66 -10.58 7.03 -14.15
CA SER A 66 -9.25 7.64 -14.28
C SER A 66 -8.67 8.09 -12.95
N ASP A 67 -9.50 8.65 -12.06
CA ASP A 67 -9.05 9.13 -10.74
C ASP A 67 -8.72 7.94 -9.83
N ALA A 68 -9.50 6.87 -9.86
CA ALA A 68 -9.21 5.63 -9.14
C ALA A 68 -7.89 4.99 -9.62
N ALA A 69 -7.65 4.94 -10.93
CA ALA A 69 -6.40 4.43 -11.49
C ALA A 69 -5.20 5.29 -11.05
N ALA A 70 -5.32 6.62 -11.08
CA ALA A 70 -4.25 7.52 -10.66
C ALA A 70 -3.88 7.36 -9.17
N VAL A 71 -4.84 7.06 -8.30
CA VAL A 71 -4.57 6.76 -6.89
C VAL A 71 -3.77 5.46 -6.75
N LEU A 72 -4.18 4.39 -7.45
CA LEU A 72 -3.47 3.10 -7.42
C LEU A 72 -2.05 3.20 -7.98
N ASP A 73 -1.85 3.97 -9.05
CA ASP A 73 -0.52 4.20 -9.62
C ASP A 73 0.37 4.98 -8.63
N ALA A 74 -0.17 6.00 -7.95
CA ALA A 74 0.56 6.74 -6.94
C ALA A 74 0.94 5.88 -5.72
N GLU A 75 0.04 5.00 -5.27
CA GLU A 75 0.31 4.03 -4.21
C GLU A 75 1.40 3.04 -4.62
N ARG A 76 1.31 2.51 -5.84
CA ARG A 76 2.32 1.62 -6.41
C ARG A 76 3.69 2.28 -6.46
N ASP A 77 3.79 3.51 -6.95
CA ASP A 77 5.04 4.26 -7.02
C ASP A 77 5.64 4.51 -5.62
N ALA A 78 4.81 4.69 -4.59
CA ALA A 78 5.29 4.80 -3.22
C ALA A 78 5.84 3.47 -2.69
N VAL A 79 5.15 2.36 -2.94
CA VAL A 79 5.59 1.02 -2.56
C VAL A 79 6.86 0.62 -3.29
N GLU A 80 6.97 0.88 -4.60
CA GLU A 80 8.17 0.57 -5.38
C GLU A 80 9.40 1.37 -4.91
N ARG A 81 9.21 2.64 -4.53
CA ARG A 81 10.30 3.45 -3.95
C ARG A 81 10.81 2.89 -2.63
N GLU A 82 9.91 2.49 -1.73
CA GLU A 82 10.31 1.87 -0.46
C GLU A 82 10.98 0.50 -0.69
N ALA A 83 10.44 -0.31 -1.60
CA ALA A 83 11.03 -1.59 -1.95
C ALA A 83 12.46 -1.45 -2.51
N GLU A 84 12.71 -0.46 -3.37
CA GLU A 84 14.05 -0.20 -3.89
C GLU A 84 14.99 0.34 -2.80
N ALA A 85 14.50 1.20 -1.90
CA ALA A 85 15.28 1.69 -0.76
C ALA A 85 15.70 0.54 0.17
N VAL A 86 14.77 -0.36 0.52
CA VAL A 86 15.06 -1.55 1.33
C VAL A 86 16.04 -2.48 0.62
N LYS A 87 15.89 -2.66 -0.69
CA LYS A 87 16.84 -3.44 -1.49
C LYS A 87 18.26 -2.87 -1.40
N THR A 88 18.43 -1.55 -1.50
CA THR A 88 19.75 -0.91 -1.32
C THR A 88 20.33 -1.19 0.07
N ILE A 89 19.53 -1.08 1.14
CA ILE A 89 19.98 -1.42 2.50
C ILE A 89 20.42 -2.89 2.57
N LEU A 90 19.66 -3.80 1.96
CA LEU A 90 19.98 -5.22 1.93
C LEU A 90 21.25 -5.54 1.12
N THR A 91 21.52 -4.84 0.02
CA THR A 91 22.71 -5.10 -0.78
C THR A 91 23.97 -4.48 -0.18
N ASP A 92 23.84 -3.29 0.41
CA ASP A 92 25.02 -2.48 0.76
C ASP A 92 25.40 -2.62 2.23
N GLU A 93 24.41 -2.65 3.13
CA GLU A 93 24.63 -2.65 4.58
C GLU A 93 24.46 -4.03 5.20
N TRP A 94 23.39 -4.74 4.84
CA TRP A 94 23.04 -6.01 5.48
C TRP A 94 24.13 -7.07 5.33
N LEU A 95 24.75 -7.19 4.15
CA LEU A 95 25.83 -8.16 3.93
C LEU A 95 27.05 -7.86 4.82
N GLN A 96 27.37 -6.58 5.03
CA GLN A 96 28.49 -6.18 5.90
C GLN A 96 28.16 -6.46 7.37
N LEU A 97 26.95 -6.11 7.81
CA LEU A 97 26.47 -6.38 9.16
C LEU A 97 26.38 -7.88 9.44
N GLN A 98 25.90 -8.67 8.48
CA GLN A 98 25.86 -10.13 8.58
C GLN A 98 27.28 -10.70 8.69
N ALA A 99 28.21 -10.29 7.83
CA ALA A 99 29.60 -10.76 7.88
C ALA A 99 30.25 -10.41 9.23
N LYS A 100 30.01 -9.20 9.75
CA LYS A 100 30.49 -8.77 11.05
C LYS A 100 29.88 -9.61 12.18
N SER A 101 28.58 -9.87 12.12
CA SER A 101 27.86 -10.67 13.12
C SER A 101 28.34 -12.12 13.14
N VAL A 102 28.48 -12.74 11.97
CA VAL A 102 29.05 -14.10 11.84
C VAL A 102 30.47 -14.14 12.42
N LYS A 103 31.32 -13.17 12.12
CA LYS A 103 32.67 -13.10 12.69
C LYS A 103 32.66 -12.99 14.21
N ILE A 104 31.74 -12.21 14.79
CA ILE A 104 31.59 -12.08 16.25
C ILE A 104 31.12 -13.41 16.85
N LEU A 105 30.07 -14.02 16.30
CA LEU A 105 29.52 -15.29 16.80
C LEU A 105 30.54 -16.43 16.71
N THR A 106 31.31 -16.53 15.63
CA THR A 106 32.39 -17.52 15.50
C THR A 106 33.46 -17.34 16.58
N ARG A 107 33.87 -16.09 16.87
CA ARG A 107 34.84 -15.82 17.94
C ARG A 107 34.27 -16.11 19.32
N LEU A 108 32.99 -15.80 19.53
CA LEU A 108 32.28 -16.08 20.78
C LEU A 108 32.23 -17.59 21.02
N ALA A 109 31.80 -18.38 20.03
CA ALA A 109 31.77 -19.84 20.13
C ALA A 109 33.15 -20.43 20.46
N ALA A 110 34.21 -19.95 19.81
CA ALA A 110 35.58 -20.39 20.11
C ALA A 110 36.02 -20.02 21.54
N ALA A 111 35.67 -18.83 22.01
CA ALA A 111 36.02 -18.38 23.36
C ALA A 111 35.24 -19.14 24.44
N GLU A 112 33.94 -19.37 24.24
CA GLU A 112 33.12 -20.19 25.14
C GLU A 112 33.64 -21.62 25.22
N LYS A 113 34.00 -22.20 24.07
CA LYS A 113 34.62 -23.53 24.06
C LYS A 113 35.93 -23.58 24.85
N ALA A 114 36.78 -22.55 24.71
CA ALA A 114 38.02 -22.45 25.47
C ALA A 114 37.78 -22.32 26.99
N VAL A 115 36.74 -21.56 27.40
CA VAL A 115 36.33 -21.44 28.81
C VAL A 115 35.81 -22.79 29.32
N GLU A 116 34.96 -23.47 28.56
CA GLU A 116 34.45 -24.81 28.88
C GLU A 116 35.60 -25.82 29.08
N ASP A 117 36.52 -25.91 28.13
CA ASP A 117 37.66 -26.84 28.17
C ASP A 117 38.63 -26.49 29.32
N HIS A 118 38.81 -25.20 29.62
CA HIS A 118 39.60 -24.76 30.77
C HIS A 118 38.94 -25.14 32.10
N ASN A 119 37.66 -24.83 32.27
CA ASN A 119 36.90 -25.16 33.47
C ASN A 119 36.82 -26.68 33.67
N GLY A 120 36.62 -27.46 32.60
CA GLY A 120 36.65 -28.91 32.64
C GLY A 120 37.97 -29.47 33.19
N ARG A 121 39.12 -28.88 32.80
CA ARG A 121 40.43 -29.26 33.38
C ARG A 121 40.54 -28.90 34.87
N ARG A 122 40.00 -27.75 35.29
CA ARG A 122 40.02 -27.31 36.70
C ARG A 122 39.14 -28.18 37.59
N ILE A 123 37.95 -28.53 37.12
CA ILE A 123 37.02 -29.43 37.83
C ILE A 123 37.70 -30.79 38.03
N LYS A 124 38.34 -31.34 36.99
CA LYS A 124 39.12 -32.59 37.11
C LYS A 124 40.27 -32.49 38.12
N ALA A 125 40.83 -31.31 38.32
CA ALA A 125 41.85 -31.03 39.33
C ALA A 125 41.27 -30.69 40.73
N GLY A 126 39.96 -30.85 40.94
CA GLY A 126 39.30 -30.58 42.22
C GLY A 126 39.16 -29.09 42.57
N ARG A 127 39.33 -28.19 41.60
CA ARG A 127 39.22 -26.75 41.81
C ARG A 127 37.79 -26.25 41.61
N THR A 128 37.38 -25.28 42.42
CA THR A 128 36.04 -24.68 42.40
C THR A 128 36.02 -23.25 41.85
N ASP A 129 37.19 -22.64 41.64
CA ASP A 129 37.30 -21.28 41.13
C ASP A 129 37.27 -21.26 39.60
N LEU A 130 36.05 -21.37 39.06
CA LEU A 130 35.79 -21.44 37.63
C LEU A 130 35.74 -20.05 36.98
N VAL A 131 36.08 -20.01 35.69
CA VAL A 131 35.93 -18.80 34.87
C VAL A 131 34.49 -18.73 34.37
N ALA A 132 33.80 -17.60 34.57
CA ALA A 132 32.47 -17.40 34.03
C ALA A 132 32.48 -17.40 32.49
N SER A 133 31.39 -17.86 31.88
CA SER A 133 31.20 -17.80 30.42
C SER A 133 31.32 -16.37 29.90
N VAL A 134 31.72 -16.22 28.65
CA VAL A 134 31.90 -14.92 28.00
C VAL A 134 30.58 -14.15 27.97
N GLU A 135 29.49 -14.83 27.61
CA GLU A 135 28.15 -14.24 27.56
C GLU A 135 27.68 -13.77 28.93
N THR A 136 27.88 -14.55 30.00
CA THR A 136 27.48 -14.12 31.36
C THR A 136 28.24 -12.88 31.83
N ARG A 137 29.46 -12.67 31.33
CA ARG A 137 30.25 -11.47 31.64
C ARG A 137 29.78 -10.23 30.88
N ALA A 138 29.32 -10.40 29.65
CA ALA A 138 28.86 -9.31 28.80
C ALA A 138 27.39 -8.96 29.09
N PHE A 139 26.56 -9.99 29.28
CA PHE A 139 25.12 -9.94 29.46
C PHE A 139 24.73 -10.86 30.62
N PRO A 140 24.89 -10.40 31.87
CA PRO A 140 24.54 -11.23 33.02
C PRO A 140 23.05 -11.55 33.00
N ALA A 141 22.71 -12.84 33.14
CA ALA A 141 21.33 -13.26 33.25
C ALA A 141 20.68 -12.64 34.50
N PRO A 142 19.38 -12.29 34.44
CA PRO A 142 18.68 -11.81 35.62
C PRO A 142 18.76 -12.83 36.77
N VAL A 143 18.82 -12.33 38.00
CA VAL A 143 18.94 -13.17 39.20
C VAL A 143 17.82 -14.21 39.24
N GLY A 144 18.18 -15.48 39.45
CA GLY A 144 17.22 -16.59 39.53
C GLY A 144 16.77 -17.15 38.17
N GLN A 145 17.28 -16.63 37.06
CA GLN A 145 16.96 -17.15 35.73
C GLN A 145 18.06 -18.10 35.22
N TYR A 146 17.63 -19.07 34.41
CA TYR A 146 18.52 -20.02 33.77
C TYR A 146 19.28 -19.31 32.64
N ALA A 147 20.59 -19.07 32.84
CA ALA A 147 21.43 -18.30 31.92
C ALA A 147 21.40 -18.76 30.46
N PRO A 148 21.33 -20.08 30.14
CA PRO A 148 21.23 -20.53 28.74
C PRO A 148 20.02 -20.01 27.97
N LEU A 149 18.90 -19.65 28.64
CA LEU A 149 17.75 -19.01 27.97
C LEU A 149 18.08 -17.66 27.34
N HIS A 150 19.16 -17.01 27.79
CA HIS A 150 19.63 -15.72 27.31
C HIS A 150 20.92 -15.84 26.49
N SER A 151 21.36 -17.06 26.18
CA SER A 151 22.57 -17.28 25.38
C SER A 151 22.33 -16.84 23.94
N ILE A 152 23.20 -15.97 23.45
CA ILE A 152 23.17 -15.52 22.05
C ILE A 152 23.55 -16.71 21.16
N LEU A 153 24.54 -17.52 21.55
CA LEU A 153 24.92 -18.72 20.81
C LEU A 153 23.81 -19.76 20.70
N GLU A 154 23.03 -20.00 21.76
CA GLU A 154 21.95 -20.99 21.72
C GLU A 154 20.69 -20.49 21.00
N THR A 155 20.46 -19.18 20.99
CA THR A 155 19.24 -18.58 20.43
C THR A 155 19.42 -17.99 19.04
N THR A 156 20.66 -17.81 18.57
CA THR A 156 20.96 -17.18 17.27
C THR A 156 21.57 -18.16 16.29
N SER A 157 20.87 -18.39 15.16
CA SER A 157 21.42 -19.10 14.01
C SER A 157 21.52 -18.17 12.81
N LEU A 158 22.73 -17.65 12.55
CA LEU A 158 23.03 -16.90 11.34
C LEU A 158 23.89 -17.76 10.42
N LYS A 159 23.34 -18.12 9.25
CA LYS A 159 24.13 -18.68 8.15
C LYS A 159 24.63 -17.54 7.28
N ALA A 160 25.90 -17.59 6.87
CA ALA A 160 26.40 -16.67 5.86
C ALA A 160 25.61 -16.89 4.57
N ILE A 161 24.92 -15.85 4.10
CA ILE A 161 24.28 -15.87 2.79
C ILE A 161 25.31 -15.25 1.84
N GLY A 162 25.83 -16.05 0.91
CA GLY A 162 26.71 -15.54 -0.14
C GLY A 162 25.95 -14.60 -1.07
N PRO A 163 26.64 -13.76 -1.86
CA PRO A 163 25.98 -13.00 -2.91
C PRO A 163 25.28 -13.99 -3.85
N ALA A 164 23.95 -13.97 -3.88
CA ALA A 164 23.20 -14.81 -4.81
C ALA A 164 23.50 -14.32 -6.23
N ALA A 165 23.89 -15.22 -7.14
CA ALA A 165 24.21 -14.90 -8.53
C ALA A 165 23.05 -14.21 -9.31
N TYR A 166 21.84 -14.20 -8.74
CA TYR A 166 20.64 -13.57 -9.30
C TYR A 166 20.17 -12.33 -8.51
N TRP A 167 20.85 -11.95 -7.43
CA TRP A 167 20.70 -10.61 -6.84
C TRP A 167 21.71 -9.69 -7.51
N PRO A 168 21.31 -8.56 -8.12
CA PRO A 168 22.23 -7.70 -8.84
C PRO A 168 23.11 -6.95 -7.83
N ALA A 169 24.17 -7.60 -7.36
CA ALA A 169 25.32 -6.90 -6.83
C ALA A 169 25.97 -6.18 -8.02
N LYS A 170 25.61 -4.91 -8.19
CA LYS A 170 26.34 -4.00 -9.07
C LYS A 170 27.80 -4.08 -8.59
N LYS A 171 28.71 -4.55 -9.44
CA LYS A 171 30.14 -4.61 -9.14
C LYS A 171 30.58 -3.20 -8.73
N LEU A 172 30.83 -3.00 -7.43
CA LEU A 172 31.49 -1.80 -6.94
C LEU A 172 32.92 -1.86 -7.49
N SER A 173 33.22 -0.99 -8.45
CA SER A 173 34.56 -0.70 -8.98
C SER A 173 35.36 0.14 -8.01
#